data_AF-A0A7J8BH49-F1
#
_entry.id   AF-A0A7J8BH49-F1
#
_cell.length_a   1.000
_cell.length_b   1.000
_cell.length_c   1.000
_cell.angle_alpha   90.00
_cell.angle_beta   90.00
_cell.angle_gamma   90.00
#
_symmetry.space_group_name_H-M   'P 1'
#
loop_
_entity.id
_entity.type
_entity.pdbx_description
1 polymer ?
#
loop_
_entity_poly.entity_id
_entity_poly.type
_entity_poly.pdbx_seq_one_letter_code
_entity_poly.pdbx_strand_id
1 'polypeptide(L)'
;MMLPTRGQLEGRMIVTAYEHGLDNVTEEAVSAVVYAVENHLKDILTSVVSRRKAYRLRDGHFKYAFGSNVTPQPYLKNSVVAYNNLIESPPAFSAPCAGQNPASHPPPDDAEQQAALLLACSGDTLPASLPPVNMSDLFEALQVHREVIPTHTVYALNIERVIMKLWHPNHEELQQDKVHRQRLAAKEGLLLC
;
A
#
# COMPACT_ATOMS: atom_id res chain seq x y z
N MET A 1 8.14 10.43 -13.45
CA MET A 1 8.76 9.42 -14.33
C MET A 1 7.77 8.29 -14.53
N MET A 2 7.67 7.76 -15.74
CA MET A 2 6.83 6.59 -16.05
C MET A 2 7.68 5.31 -16.03
N LEU A 3 7.03 4.16 -15.84
CA LEU A 3 7.67 2.87 -16.03
C LEU A 3 8.19 2.73 -17.47
N PRO A 4 9.31 1.99 -17.69
CA PRO A 4 9.83 1.79 -19.03
C PRO A 4 8.79 1.07 -19.90
N THR A 5 8.68 1.50 -21.16
CA THR A 5 7.82 0.78 -22.12
C THR A 5 8.42 -0.58 -22.46
N ARG A 6 7.59 -1.50 -22.96
CA ARG A 6 8.04 -2.84 -23.38
C ARG A 6 9.26 -2.78 -24.31
N GLY A 7 9.21 -1.94 -25.34
CA GLY A 7 10.34 -1.79 -26.28
C GLY A 7 11.60 -1.19 -25.66
N GLN A 8 11.46 -0.28 -24.69
CA GLN A 8 12.62 0.24 -23.94
C GLN A 8 13.27 -0.84 -23.06
N LEU A 9 12.45 -1.71 -22.46
CA LEU A 9 12.93 -2.82 -21.66
C LEU A 9 13.58 -3.89 -22.54
N GLU A 10 12.93 -4.27 -23.63
CA GLU A 10 13.44 -5.24 -24.62
C GLU A 10 14.80 -4.81 -25.16
N GLY A 11 14.95 -3.56 -25.61
CA GLY A 11 16.24 -3.06 -26.10
C GLY A 11 17.35 -3.15 -25.06
N ARG A 12 17.06 -2.83 -23.78
CA ARG A 12 18.03 -2.98 -22.69
C ARG A 12 18.36 -4.44 -22.39
N MET A 13 17.36 -5.31 -22.42
CA MET A 13 17.55 -6.75 -22.21
C MET A 13 18.40 -7.36 -23.33
N ILE A 14 18.18 -6.97 -24.59
CA ILE A 14 18.99 -7.43 -25.73
C ILE A 14 20.45 -7.01 -25.55
N VAL A 15 20.72 -5.74 -25.25
CA VAL A 15 22.09 -5.26 -25.02
C VAL A 15 22.74 -6.02 -23.86
N THR A 16 22.02 -6.20 -22.75
CA THR A 16 22.52 -6.95 -21.60
C THR A 16 22.79 -8.41 -21.94
N ALA A 17 21.91 -9.06 -22.73
CA ALA A 17 22.09 -10.43 -23.18
C ALA A 17 23.39 -10.58 -23.99
N TYR A 18 23.62 -9.67 -24.95
CA TYR A 18 24.86 -9.64 -25.74
C TYR A 18 26.11 -9.44 -24.88
N GLU A 19 26.07 -8.54 -23.88
CA GLU A 19 27.18 -8.34 -22.95
C GLU A 19 27.54 -9.60 -22.15
N HIS A 20 26.57 -10.49 -21.95
CA HIS A 20 26.75 -11.78 -21.27
C HIS A 20 26.92 -12.97 -22.24
N GLY A 21 27.11 -12.71 -23.54
CA GLY A 21 27.36 -13.74 -24.55
C GLY A 21 26.12 -14.51 -25.02
N LEU A 22 24.92 -13.94 -24.84
CA LEU A 22 23.66 -14.47 -25.34
C LEU A 22 23.21 -13.72 -26.61
N ASP A 23 22.66 -14.45 -27.58
CA ASP A 23 22.35 -13.89 -28.91
C ASP A 23 21.00 -13.17 -28.99
N ASN A 24 20.02 -13.58 -28.19
CA ASN A 24 18.67 -13.03 -28.24
C ASN A 24 17.95 -13.05 -26.89
N VAL A 25 16.83 -12.34 -26.85
CA VAL A 25 15.89 -12.31 -25.72
C VAL A 25 14.52 -12.67 -26.26
N THR A 26 13.82 -13.58 -25.59
CA THR A 26 12.47 -13.98 -26.00
C THR A 26 11.42 -12.99 -25.49
N GLU A 27 10.30 -12.90 -26.20
CA GLU A 27 9.21 -11.99 -25.86
C GLU A 27 8.59 -12.32 -24.47
N GLU A 28 8.58 -13.60 -24.09
CA GLU A 28 8.10 -14.07 -22.79
C GLU A 28 8.99 -13.58 -21.65
N ALA A 29 10.31 -13.55 -21.86
CA ALA A 29 11.24 -13.04 -20.85
C ALA A 29 11.01 -11.55 -20.60
N VAL A 30 10.83 -10.76 -21.66
CA VAL A 30 10.49 -9.33 -21.53
C VAL A 30 9.18 -9.16 -20.77
N SER A 31 8.17 -9.94 -21.12
CA SER A 31 6.86 -9.92 -20.45
C SER A 31 6.97 -10.25 -18.96
N ALA A 32 7.71 -11.31 -18.61
CA ALA A 32 7.94 -11.72 -17.23
C ALA A 32 8.60 -10.61 -16.40
N VAL A 33 9.58 -9.91 -16.97
CA VAL A 33 10.24 -8.79 -16.29
C VAL A 33 9.27 -7.60 -16.09
N VAL A 34 8.43 -7.27 -17.08
CA VAL A 34 7.39 -6.24 -16.91
C VAL A 34 6.47 -6.58 -15.73
N TYR A 35 5.93 -7.80 -15.70
CA TYR A 35 5.06 -8.24 -14.61
C TYR A 35 5.77 -8.27 -13.26
N ALA A 36 7.04 -8.70 -13.22
CA ALA A 36 7.83 -8.70 -11.99
C ALA A 36 8.04 -7.28 -11.45
N VAL A 37 8.35 -6.31 -12.30
CA VAL A 37 8.51 -4.90 -11.90
C VAL A 37 7.21 -4.31 -11.38
N GLU A 38 6.08 -4.59 -12.05
CA GLU A 38 4.77 -4.12 -11.60
C GLU A 38 4.39 -4.70 -10.24
N ASN A 39 4.59 -6.00 -10.05
CA ASN A 39 4.28 -6.67 -8.78
C ASN A 39 5.21 -6.18 -7.66
N HIS A 40 6.51 -6.06 -7.92
CA HIS A 40 7.45 -5.53 -6.95
C HIS A 40 7.10 -4.10 -6.49
N LEU A 41 6.65 -3.24 -7.42
CA LEU A 41 6.18 -1.91 -7.05
C LEU A 41 4.87 -1.93 -6.25
N LYS A 42 3.94 -2.83 -6.59
CA LYS A 42 2.73 -3.04 -5.79
C LYS A 42 3.09 -3.48 -4.37
N ASP A 43 4.09 -4.34 -4.19
CA ASP A 43 4.53 -4.79 -2.87
C ASP A 43 5.14 -3.64 -2.05
N ILE A 44 5.99 -2.81 -2.67
CA ILE A 44 6.52 -1.60 -2.02
C ILE A 44 5.39 -0.65 -1.62
N LEU A 45 4.48 -0.32 -2.52
CA LEU A 45 3.37 0.58 -2.22
C LEU A 45 2.44 -0.01 -1.15
N THR A 46 2.18 -1.31 -1.21
CA THR A 46 1.38 -2.02 -0.21
C THR A 46 2.04 -1.96 1.16
N SER A 47 3.37 -2.12 1.25
CA SER A 47 4.11 -1.97 2.50
C SER A 47 3.91 -0.56 3.09
N VAL A 48 4.05 0.49 2.28
CA VAL A 48 3.86 1.89 2.70
C VAL A 48 2.43 2.14 3.16
N VAL A 49 1.43 1.76 2.35
CA VAL A 49 0.02 1.98 2.70
C VAL A 49 -0.37 1.18 3.95
N SER A 50 0.16 -0.03 4.12
CA SER A 50 -0.10 -0.88 5.30
C SER A 50 0.48 -0.33 6.60
N ARG A 51 1.55 0.50 6.52
CA ARG A 51 2.07 1.25 7.68
C ARG A 51 1.23 2.47 8.01
N ARG A 52 0.72 3.16 6.98
CA ARG A 52 -0.03 4.41 7.15
C ARG A 52 -1.50 4.20 7.52
N LYS A 53 -2.11 3.12 7.05
CA LYS A 53 -3.54 2.85 7.21
C LYS A 53 -3.77 1.44 7.73
N ALA A 54 -4.79 1.30 8.57
CA ALA A 54 -5.29 0.00 8.98
C ALA A 54 -5.78 -0.80 7.76
N TYR A 55 -5.63 -2.12 7.84
CA TYR A 55 -6.06 -3.07 6.83
C TYR A 55 -6.56 -4.33 7.53
N ARG A 56 -7.22 -5.19 6.76
CA ARG A 56 -7.69 -6.51 7.20
C ARG A 56 -6.86 -7.59 6.54
N LEU A 57 -6.74 -8.75 7.19
CA LEU A 57 -6.01 -9.90 6.69
C LEU A 57 -6.99 -11.04 6.42
N ARG A 58 -7.03 -11.52 5.18
CA ARG A 58 -7.71 -12.76 4.81
C ARG A 58 -6.70 -13.90 4.86
N ASP A 59 -7.08 -15.02 5.46
CA ASP A 59 -6.24 -16.21 5.65
C ASP A 59 -4.89 -15.91 6.34
N GLY A 60 -4.84 -14.87 7.17
CA GLY A 60 -3.64 -14.42 7.88
C GLY A 60 -2.57 -13.73 7.03
N HIS A 61 -2.71 -13.68 5.70
CA HIS A 61 -1.64 -13.19 4.80
C HIS A 61 -2.10 -12.15 3.78
N PHE A 62 -3.34 -12.25 3.28
CA PHE A 62 -3.82 -11.37 2.21
C PHE A 62 -4.38 -10.07 2.76
N LYS A 63 -3.69 -8.95 2.52
CA LYS A 63 -4.11 -7.62 2.99
C LYS A 63 -5.23 -7.06 2.11
N TYR A 64 -6.33 -6.63 2.73
CA TYR A 64 -7.48 -6.02 2.05
C TYR A 64 -8.13 -4.91 2.88
N ALA A 65 -9.11 -4.21 2.31
CA ALA A 65 -9.88 -3.14 2.98
C ALA A 65 -9.00 -2.05 3.63
N PHE A 66 -7.98 -1.59 2.90
CA PHE A 66 -7.08 -0.53 3.36
C PHE A 66 -7.85 0.77 3.69
N GLY A 67 -7.56 1.34 4.85
CA GLY A 67 -8.18 2.59 5.29
C GLY A 67 -9.63 2.43 5.73
N SER A 68 -10.11 1.20 5.98
CA SER A 68 -11.41 1.00 6.60
C SER A 68 -11.41 1.65 7.99
N ASN A 69 -12.28 2.63 8.18
CA ASN A 69 -12.58 3.25 9.47
C ASN A 69 -13.42 2.32 10.37
N VAL A 70 -13.95 1.24 9.81
CA VAL A 70 -14.78 0.25 10.51
C VAL A 70 -13.86 -0.77 11.18
N THR A 71 -13.24 -0.35 12.28
CA THR A 71 -12.45 -1.23 13.16
C THR A 71 -13.24 -1.50 14.43
N PRO A 72 -13.47 -2.77 14.82
CA PRO A 72 -14.20 -3.08 16.04
C PRO A 72 -13.45 -2.55 17.27
N GLN A 73 -14.16 -2.00 18.25
CA GLN A 73 -13.54 -1.53 19.49
C GLN A 73 -13.13 -2.70 20.38
N PRO A 74 -11.85 -2.84 20.79
CA PRO A 74 -11.38 -3.99 21.57
C PRO A 74 -12.02 -4.09 22.96
N TYR A 75 -12.57 -2.98 23.47
CA TYR A 75 -13.18 -2.91 24.80
C TYR A 75 -14.70 -3.17 24.80
N LEU A 76 -15.32 -3.30 23.62
CA LEU A 76 -16.74 -3.62 23.51
C LEU A 76 -16.94 -5.13 23.48
N LYS A 77 -17.74 -5.71 24.38
CA LYS A 77 -17.95 -7.17 24.43
C LYS A 77 -18.42 -7.77 23.09
N ASN A 78 -19.24 -7.04 22.34
CA ASN A 78 -19.77 -7.48 21.05
C ASN A 78 -18.71 -7.50 19.93
N SER A 79 -17.56 -6.83 20.11
CA SER A 79 -16.53 -6.77 19.08
C SER A 79 -15.79 -8.09 18.89
N VAL A 80 -15.81 -9.00 19.87
CA VAL A 80 -15.16 -10.31 19.79
C VAL A 80 -15.72 -11.12 18.61
N VAL A 81 -17.05 -11.10 18.42
CA VAL A 81 -17.71 -11.77 17.30
C VAL A 81 -17.30 -11.12 15.97
N ALA A 82 -17.22 -9.79 15.95
CA ALA A 82 -16.78 -9.06 14.77
C ALA A 82 -15.31 -9.35 14.41
N TYR A 83 -14.42 -9.50 15.40
CA TYR A 83 -13.02 -9.88 15.21
C TYR A 83 -12.87 -11.32 14.69
N ASN A 84 -13.59 -12.28 15.26
CA ASN A 84 -13.54 -13.67 14.80
C ASN A 84 -13.96 -13.77 13.33
N ASN A 85 -15.04 -13.09 12.94
CA ASN A 85 -15.50 -13.06 11.54
C ASN A 85 -14.53 -12.38 10.57
N LEU A 86 -13.58 -11.56 11.06
CA LEU A 86 -12.53 -10.93 10.26
C LEU A 86 -11.31 -11.83 10.06
N ILE A 87 -11.03 -12.71 11.04
CA ILE A 87 -9.84 -13.57 11.08
C ILE A 87 -10.17 -14.95 10.50
N GLU A 88 -11.30 -15.52 10.88
CA GLU A 88 -11.88 -16.73 10.33
C GLU A 88 -12.86 -16.34 9.21
N SER A 89 -12.35 -16.23 7.98
CA SER A 89 -13.20 -16.59 6.85
C SER A 89 -13.51 -18.08 6.99
N PRO A 90 -14.76 -18.55 6.75
CA PRO A 90 -15.01 -19.98 6.68
C PRO A 90 -13.98 -20.59 5.72
N PRO A 91 -13.29 -21.67 6.11
CA PRO A 91 -12.37 -22.32 5.20
C PRO A 91 -13.18 -22.65 3.94
N ALA A 92 -12.67 -22.26 2.78
CA ALA A 92 -13.14 -22.82 1.52
C ALA A 92 -12.82 -24.31 1.59
N PHE A 93 -13.75 -25.11 2.13
CA PHE A 93 -13.64 -26.56 2.11
C PHE A 93 -13.53 -26.96 0.65
N SER A 94 -12.33 -27.40 0.28
CA SER A 94 -12.01 -28.02 -0.99
C SER A 94 -12.72 -29.38 -1.03
N ALA A 95 -13.97 -29.38 -1.44
CA ALA A 95 -14.57 -30.58 -1.99
C ALA A 95 -13.90 -30.84 -3.36
N PRO A 96 -13.32 -32.03 -3.60
CA PRO A 96 -12.67 -32.33 -4.87
C PRO A 96 -13.76 -32.68 -5.89
N CYS A 97 -14.37 -31.68 -6.51
CA CYS A 97 -15.26 -31.87 -7.66
C CYS A 97 -14.92 -30.84 -8.74
N ALA A 98 -14.68 -31.34 -9.94
CA ALA A 98 -14.25 -30.59 -11.11
C ALA A 98 -15.21 -29.41 -11.42
N GLY A 99 -14.64 -28.22 -11.59
CA GLY A 99 -15.38 -26.99 -11.91
C GLY A 99 -15.04 -25.87 -10.94
N GLN A 100 -13.89 -25.23 -11.12
CA GLN A 100 -13.47 -24.08 -10.32
C GLN A 100 -14.44 -22.91 -10.55
N ASN A 101 -15.30 -22.63 -9.57
CA ASN A 101 -15.93 -21.32 -9.42
C ASN A 101 -15.18 -20.53 -8.32
N PRO A 102 -14.84 -19.25 -8.54
CA PRO A 102 -14.25 -18.44 -7.49
C PRO A 102 -15.22 -18.32 -6.32
N ALA A 103 -14.70 -18.56 -5.11
CA ALA A 103 -15.29 -18.37 -3.79
C ALA A 103 -16.78 -18.01 -3.76
N SER A 104 -17.63 -18.92 -3.27
CA SER A 104 -19.03 -18.62 -2.97
C SER A 104 -19.11 -17.38 -2.10
N HIS A 105 -19.54 -16.27 -2.70
CA HIS A 105 -19.84 -15.05 -1.96
C HIS A 105 -20.89 -15.41 -0.90
N PRO A 106 -20.76 -14.96 0.36
CA PRO A 106 -21.84 -15.14 1.32
C PRO A 106 -23.14 -14.58 0.73
N PRO A 107 -24.30 -15.20 1.03
CA PRO A 107 -25.58 -14.68 0.56
C PRO A 107 -25.69 -13.20 1.00
N PRO A 108 -26.34 -12.35 0.18
CA PRO A 108 -26.30 -10.91 0.36
C PRO A 108 -26.75 -10.49 1.77
N ASP A 109 -27.78 -11.14 2.31
CA ASP A 109 -28.30 -10.90 3.67
C ASP A 109 -27.23 -11.13 4.75
N ASP A 110 -26.42 -12.19 4.64
CA ASP A 110 -25.34 -12.47 5.60
C ASP A 110 -24.23 -11.43 5.50
N ALA A 111 -23.91 -10.97 4.28
CA ALA A 111 -22.91 -9.93 4.06
C ALA A 111 -23.36 -8.58 4.65
N GLU A 112 -24.64 -8.24 4.48
CA GLU A 112 -25.25 -7.03 5.06
C GLU A 112 -25.26 -7.10 6.59
N GLN A 113 -25.66 -8.23 7.16
CA GLN A 113 -25.67 -8.43 8.61
C GLN A 113 -24.25 -8.32 9.20
N GLN A 114 -23.25 -8.89 8.52
CA GLN A 114 -21.85 -8.78 8.94
C GLN A 114 -21.34 -7.34 8.86
N ALA A 115 -21.71 -6.60 7.81
CA ALA A 115 -21.37 -5.18 7.68
C ALA A 115 -22.04 -4.34 8.78
N ALA A 116 -23.31 -4.59 9.09
CA ALA A 116 -24.06 -3.91 10.14
C ALA A 116 -23.45 -4.16 11.52
N LEU A 117 -23.08 -5.41 11.83
CA LEU A 117 -22.38 -5.74 13.07
C LEU A 117 -21.04 -5.01 13.20
N LEU A 118 -20.26 -4.98 12.12
CA LEU A 118 -18.96 -4.30 12.10
C LEU A 118 -19.11 -2.80 12.36
N LEU A 119 -20.13 -2.15 11.77
CA LEU A 119 -20.44 -0.75 12.01
C LEU A 119 -20.89 -0.49 13.45
N ALA A 120 -21.78 -1.33 13.99
CA ALA A 120 -22.24 -1.23 15.37
C ALA A 120 -21.11 -1.42 16.40
N CYS A 121 -20.07 -2.18 16.05
CA CYS A 121 -18.89 -2.38 16.88
C CYS A 121 -17.78 -1.34 16.64
N SER A 122 -17.93 -0.47 15.63
CA SER A 122 -16.95 0.57 15.33
C SER A 122 -17.18 1.82 16.20
N GLY A 123 -16.10 2.54 16.50
CA GLY A 123 -16.20 3.79 17.26
C GLY A 123 -16.56 4.99 16.39
N ASP A 124 -17.13 6.03 17.01
CA ASP A 124 -17.50 7.30 16.34
C ASP A 124 -16.29 8.17 15.94
N THR A 125 -15.07 7.74 16.23
CA THR A 125 -13.86 8.50 15.89
C THR A 125 -13.49 8.30 14.42
N LEU A 126 -13.80 9.29 13.59
CA LEU A 126 -13.29 9.34 12.22
C LEU A 126 -11.76 9.61 12.27
N PRO A 127 -10.92 8.75 11.68
CA PRO A 127 -9.49 9.04 11.64
C PRO A 127 -9.23 10.31 10.84
N ALA A 128 -8.30 11.14 11.32
CA ALA A 128 -7.91 12.35 10.62
C ALA A 128 -7.41 12.01 9.20
N SER A 129 -7.75 12.87 8.23
CA SER A 129 -7.25 12.72 6.87
C SER A 129 -5.73 12.82 6.86
N LEU A 130 -5.07 11.75 6.42
CA LEU A 130 -3.61 11.71 6.35
C LEU A 130 -3.13 12.57 5.18
N PRO A 131 -1.97 13.26 5.32
CA PRO A 131 -1.37 13.96 4.19
C PRO A 131 -0.99 12.98 3.07
N PRO A 132 -0.70 13.47 1.85
CA PRO A 132 -0.13 12.65 0.79
C PRO A 132 1.11 11.87 1.25
N VAL A 133 1.38 10.73 0.61
CA VAL A 133 2.54 9.89 0.94
C VAL A 133 3.83 10.68 0.70
N ASN A 134 4.75 10.63 1.66
CA ASN A 134 6.06 11.28 1.60
C ASN A 134 7.22 10.27 1.72
N MET A 135 8.45 10.73 1.47
CA MET A 135 9.68 9.95 1.59
C MET A 135 9.91 9.39 2.99
N SER A 136 9.40 10.06 4.03
CA SER A 136 9.42 9.55 5.42
C SER A 136 8.60 8.27 5.57
N ASP A 137 7.43 8.20 4.94
CA ASP A 137 6.57 7.01 4.98
C ASP A 137 7.24 5.83 4.27
N LEU A 138 7.92 6.11 3.14
CA LEU A 138 8.68 5.11 2.41
C LEU A 138 9.87 4.59 3.23
N PHE A 139 10.61 5.49 3.88
CA PHE A 139 11.74 5.12 4.73
C PHE A 139 11.30 4.21 5.88
N GLU A 140 10.26 4.61 6.61
CA GLU A 140 9.71 3.82 7.72
C GLU A 140 9.24 2.44 7.24
N ALA A 141 8.51 2.38 6.13
CA ALA A 141 8.02 1.12 5.58
C ALA A 141 9.15 0.17 5.20
N LEU A 142 10.22 0.66 4.56
CA LEU A 142 11.36 -0.17 4.17
C LEU A 142 12.25 -0.58 5.36
N GLN A 143 12.18 0.12 6.50
CA GLN A 143 12.84 -0.33 7.73
C GLN A 143 12.12 -1.51 8.39
N VAL A 144 10.79 -1.50 8.37
CA VAL A 144 9.96 -2.55 8.96
C VAL A 144 9.87 -3.77 8.03
N HIS A 145 9.65 -3.52 6.74
CA HIS A 145 9.44 -4.54 5.71
C HIS A 145 10.65 -4.68 4.78
N ARG A 146 11.77 -5.15 5.34
CA ARG A 146 13.04 -5.32 4.60
C ARG A 146 12.96 -6.39 3.52
N GLU A 147 12.09 -7.38 3.73
CA GLU A 147 11.84 -8.49 2.82
C GLU A 147 11.34 -8.05 1.44
N VAL A 148 10.75 -6.85 1.34
CA VAL A 148 10.20 -6.33 0.08
C VAL A 148 11.30 -6.09 -0.95
N ILE A 149 12.52 -5.74 -0.53
CA ILE A 149 13.71 -5.61 -1.40
C ILE A 149 14.75 -6.64 -0.94
N PRO A 150 14.75 -7.87 -1.50
CA PRO A 150 15.61 -8.95 -1.01
C PRO A 150 17.10 -8.66 -1.17
N THR A 151 17.48 -7.94 -2.24
CA THR A 151 18.89 -7.70 -2.57
C THR A 151 19.47 -6.59 -1.70
N HIS A 152 20.43 -6.93 -0.84
CA HIS A 152 21.08 -6.00 0.08
C HIS A 152 21.67 -4.76 -0.62
N THR A 153 22.37 -4.94 -1.75
CA THR A 153 22.98 -3.82 -2.49
C THR A 153 21.95 -2.84 -3.04
N VAL A 154 20.84 -3.36 -3.57
CA VAL A 154 19.72 -2.54 -4.05
C VAL A 154 19.05 -1.84 -2.88
N TYR A 155 18.83 -2.53 -1.76
CA TYR A 155 18.23 -1.93 -0.56
C TYR A 155 19.11 -0.78 -0.02
N ALA A 156 20.39 -1.03 0.24
CA ALA A 156 21.30 -0.07 0.86
C ALA A 156 21.42 1.23 0.02
N LEU A 157 21.70 1.11 -1.27
CA LEU A 157 21.84 2.26 -2.17
C LEU A 157 20.55 3.08 -2.26
N ASN A 158 19.39 2.42 -2.28
CA ASN A 158 18.13 3.13 -2.35
C ASN A 158 17.75 3.77 -1.00
N ILE A 159 18.08 3.14 0.13
CA ILE A 159 17.91 3.75 1.46
C ILE A 159 18.75 5.02 1.60
N GLU A 160 20.01 5.00 1.17
CA GLU A 160 20.87 6.20 1.17
C GLU A 160 20.24 7.32 0.33
N ARG A 161 19.76 7.00 -0.88
CA ARG A 161 19.06 7.97 -1.74
C ARG A 161 17.77 8.51 -1.12
N VAL A 162 17.04 7.69 -0.36
CA VAL A 162 15.86 8.14 0.39
C VAL A 162 16.28 9.10 1.50
N ILE A 163 17.29 8.75 2.30
CA ILE A 163 17.79 9.59 3.40
C ILE A 163 18.26 10.94 2.89
N MET A 164 18.97 10.99 1.76
CA MET A 164 19.39 12.26 1.14
C MET A 164 18.21 13.16 0.70
N LYS A 165 17.03 12.58 0.50
CA LYS A 165 15.80 13.32 0.16
C LYS A 165 14.93 13.63 1.38
N LEU A 166 15.24 13.09 2.56
CA LEU A 166 14.55 13.42 3.80
C LEU A 166 14.96 14.84 4.22
N TRP A 167 14.22 15.81 3.71
CA TRP A 167 14.37 17.21 4.08
C TRP A 167 13.37 17.58 5.18
N HIS A 168 13.84 18.31 6.17
CA HIS A 168 13.00 18.94 7.19
C HIS A 168 13.26 20.45 7.14
N PRO A 169 12.21 21.28 7.11
CA PRO A 169 12.37 22.73 7.09
C PRO A 169 13.03 23.18 8.39
N ASN A 170 13.97 24.12 8.27
CA ASN A 170 14.54 24.77 9.43
C ASN A 170 13.50 25.68 10.09
N HIS A 171 13.71 26.03 11.37
CA HIS A 171 12.79 26.86 12.14
C HIS A 171 12.48 28.19 11.44
N GLU A 172 13.48 28.81 10.83
CA GLU A 172 13.33 30.08 10.09
C GLU A 172 12.44 29.93 8.86
N GLU A 173 12.58 28.83 8.11
CA GLU A 173 11.78 28.54 6.92
C GLU A 173 10.31 28.27 7.29
N LEU A 174 10.07 27.57 8.41
CA LEU A 174 8.73 27.39 8.96
C LEU A 174 8.06 28.72 9.34
N GLN A 175 8.82 29.63 9.97
CA GLN A 175 8.31 30.96 10.29
C GLN A 175 7.97 31.75 9.02
N GLN A 176 8.84 31.70 8.00
CA GLN A 176 8.61 32.36 6.72
C GLN A 176 7.40 31.79 5.97
N ASP A 177 7.23 30.47 5.94
CA ASP A 177 6.06 29.82 5.32
C ASP A 177 4.76 30.23 6.03
N LYS A 178 4.76 30.32 7.37
CA LYS A 178 3.60 30.80 8.14
C LYS A 178 3.22 32.23 7.74
N VAL A 179 4.21 33.12 7.65
CA VAL A 179 3.98 34.52 7.22
C VAL A 179 3.50 34.56 5.76
N HIS A 180 4.08 33.72 4.89
CA HIS A 180 3.69 33.64 3.48
C HIS A 180 2.24 33.19 3.30
N ARG A 181 1.81 32.11 3.97
CA ARG A 181 0.42 31.64 3.96
C ARG A 181 -0.55 32.67 4.50
N GLN A 182 -0.19 33.38 5.57
CA GLN A 182 -1.00 34.48 6.11
C GLN A 182 -1.18 35.61 5.08
N ARG A 183 -0.12 35.97 4.35
CA ARG A 183 -0.19 36.98 3.28
C ARG A 183 -1.04 36.53 2.09
N LEU A 184 -0.96 35.26 1.70
CA LEU A 184 -1.81 34.70 0.65
C LEU A 184 -3.29 34.73 1.07
N ALA A 185 -3.61 34.27 2.27
CA ALA A 185 -4.97 34.31 2.81
C ALA A 185 -5.52 35.75 2.91
N ALA A 186 -4.68 36.72 3.28
CA ALA A 186 -5.03 38.13 3.28
C ALA A 186 -5.29 38.68 1.87
N LYS A 187 -4.50 38.27 0.88
CA LYS A 187 -4.62 38.69 -0.53
C LYS A 187 -5.86 38.07 -1.20
N GLU A 188 -6.26 36.87 -0.80
CA GLU A 188 -7.44 36.15 -1.29
C GLU A 188 -8.74 36.57 -0.59
N GLY A 189 -8.69 37.55 0.34
CA GLY A 189 -9.89 38.08 1.00
C GLY A 189 -10.52 37.13 2.03
N LEU A 190 -9.80 36.09 2.46
CA LEU A 190 -10.27 35.11 3.46
C LEU A 190 -10.08 35.59 4.92
N LEU A 191 -9.67 36.84 5.13
CA LEU A 191 -9.73 37.48 6.44
C LEU A 191 -11.18 37.92 6.71
N LEU A 192 -12.00 36.98 7.19
CA LEU A 192 -13.17 37.34 7.99
C LEU A 192 -12.69 38.09 9.25
N CYS A 193 -13.37 39.21 9.52
CA CYS A 193 -13.19 40.05 10.70
C CYS A 193 -13.24 39.28 12.01
#